data_AF-Q10XT9-F1
#
_entry.id   AF-Q10XT9-F1
#
_cell.length_a   1.000
_cell.length_b   1.000
_cell.length_c   1.000
_cell.angle_alpha   90.00
_cell.angle_beta   90.00
_cell.angle_gamma   90.00
#
_symmetry.space_group_name_H-M   'P 1'
#
loop_
_entity.id
_entity.type
_entity.pdbx_description
1 polymer ?
#
loop_
_entity_poly.entity_id
_entity_poly.type
_entity_poly.pdbx_seq_one_letter_code
_entity_poly.pdbx_strand_id
1 'polypeptide(L)' 'MERLNSARLVVNYREIRAISSQPEQEYIEGVGYIIGDLTCKFNARSSYIRCAVNPIGPCKGCGHYQSIDID' A
#
# COMPACT_ATOMS: atom_id res chain seq x y z
N MET A 1 -11.33 -39.55 -5.02
CA MET A 1 -10.39 -38.41 -4.88
C MET A 1 -11.13 -37.15 -5.34
N GLU A 2 -12.11 -36.75 -4.54
CA GLU A 2 -13.04 -35.64 -4.81
C GLU A 2 -12.82 -34.56 -3.77
N ARG A 3 -11.94 -33.57 -3.98
CA ARG A 3 -11.90 -32.26 -3.27
C ARG A 3 -11.05 -31.22 -4.02
N LEU A 4 -11.25 -31.07 -5.33
CA LEU A 4 -10.61 -30.01 -6.13
C LEU A 4 -11.64 -29.24 -6.99
N ASN A 5 -12.84 -29.04 -6.42
CA ASN A 5 -13.85 -28.06 -6.82
C ASN A 5 -13.94 -27.10 -5.62
N SER A 6 -13.86 -25.77 -5.66
CA SER A 6 -14.16 -24.80 -6.71
C SER A 6 -13.54 -23.45 -6.28
N ALA A 7 -12.42 -23.03 -6.87
CA ALA A 7 -11.86 -21.67 -6.62
C ALA A 7 -11.91 -20.80 -7.89
N ARG A 8 -12.89 -21.09 -8.77
CA ARG A 8 -13.06 -20.45 -10.08
C ARG A 8 -14.31 -19.56 -10.17
N LEU A 9 -14.89 -19.17 -9.05
CA LEU A 9 -15.96 -18.18 -9.04
C LEU A 9 -15.40 -16.85 -8.55
N VAL A 10 -15.31 -15.92 -9.51
CA VAL A 10 -15.27 -14.45 -9.37
C VAL A 10 -13.99 -13.77 -8.87
N VAL A 11 -12.85 -13.99 -9.54
CA VAL A 11 -11.80 -12.95 -9.55
C VAL A 11 -11.84 -12.24 -10.89
N ASN A 12 -12.65 -11.18 -10.97
CA ASN A 12 -12.76 -10.34 -12.16
C ASN A 12 -11.50 -9.48 -12.29
N TYR A 13 -10.55 -9.97 -13.09
CA TYR A 13 -9.20 -9.39 -13.27
C TYR A 13 -9.20 -7.93 -13.76
N ARG A 14 -10.34 -7.40 -14.24
CA ARG A 14 -10.44 -6.04 -14.78
C ARG A 14 -10.46 -4.94 -13.70
N GLU A 15 -10.82 -5.25 -12.45
CA GLU A 15 -10.90 -4.27 -11.36
C GLU A 15 -9.60 -4.13 -10.55
N ILE A 16 -8.63 -5.03 -10.73
CA ILE A 16 -7.36 -5.03 -9.98
C ILE A 16 -6.46 -3.82 -10.32
N ARG A 17 -6.73 -3.10 -11.42
CA ARG A 17 -5.95 -1.91 -11.81
C ARG A 17 -6.06 -0.73 -10.84
N ALA A 18 -7.03 -0.71 -9.94
CA ALA A 18 -7.24 0.42 -9.04
C ALA A 18 -6.44 0.39 -7.73
N ILE A 19 -5.74 -0.73 -7.42
CA ILE A 19 -5.08 -0.95 -6.12
C ILE A 19 -3.63 -0.44 -6.07
N SER A 20 -2.90 -0.31 -7.17
CA SER A 20 -1.46 -0.01 -7.10
C SER A 20 -0.99 0.92 -8.21
N SER A 21 -1.25 2.22 -8.08
CA SER A 21 -0.49 3.24 -8.81
C SER A 21 0.61 3.87 -7.96
N GLN A 22 0.77 3.46 -6.71
CA GLN A 22 1.85 3.93 -5.85
C GLN A 22 2.91 2.83 -5.77
N PRO A 23 4.21 3.17 -5.87
CA PRO A 23 5.25 2.18 -5.64
C PRO A 23 5.02 1.60 -4.25
N GLU A 24 4.82 0.29 -4.18
CA GLU A 24 4.62 -0.38 -2.90
C GLU A 24 5.83 -0.18 -1.98
N GLN A 25 7.01 0.02 -2.59
CA GLN A 25 8.30 0.24 -1.95
C GLN A 25 9.19 1.16 -2.80
N GLU A 26 9.90 2.09 -2.15
CA GLU A 26 10.90 2.98 -2.74
C GLU A 26 12.21 2.88 -1.94
N TYR A 27 13.37 2.95 -2.62
CA TYR A 27 14.67 3.00 -1.95
C TYR A 27 15.14 4.45 -1.87
N ILE A 28 15.39 4.92 -0.65
CA ILE A 28 16.01 6.23 -0.40
C ILE A 28 17.44 6.02 0.07
N GLU A 29 18.39 6.62 -0.64
CA GLU A 29 19.80 6.56 -0.28
C GLU A 29 20.01 7.09 1.16
N GLY A 30 20.73 6.32 1.97
CA GLY A 30 20.98 6.64 3.39
C GLY A 30 19.84 6.30 4.37
N VAL A 31 18.66 5.89 3.88
CA VAL A 31 17.54 5.48 4.74
C VAL A 31 17.16 4.00 4.53
N GLY A 32 17.26 3.52 3.29
CA GLY A 32 16.87 2.17 2.92
C GLY A 32 15.50 2.12 2.24
N TYR A 33 14.87 0.95 2.27
CA TYR A 33 13.55 0.76 1.67
C TYR A 33 12.45 1.35 2.54
N ILE A 34 11.51 2.05 1.92
CA ILE A 34 10.32 2.60 2.55
C ILE A 34 9.10 2.15 1.78
N ILE A 35 8.06 1.72 2.49
CA ILE A 35 6.78 1.32 1.90
C ILE A 35 5.70 2.39 2.14
N GLY A 36 4.77 2.50 1.20
CA GLY A 36 3.66 3.45 1.28
C GLY A 36 3.91 4.79 0.62
N ASP A 37 2.90 5.64 0.65
CA ASP A 37 2.94 6.96 0.05
C ASP A 37 3.84 7.89 0.87
N LEU A 38 4.98 8.29 0.29
CA LEU A 38 5.92 9.23 0.91
C LEU A 38 5.36 10.65 1.03
N THR A 39 4.32 10.98 0.26
CA THR A 39 3.64 12.28 0.40
C THR A 39 2.72 12.32 1.62
N CYS A 40 2.43 11.18 2.26
CA CYS A 40 1.65 11.14 3.50
C CYS A 40 2.51 11.53 4.70
N LYS A 41 2.09 12.56 5.45
CA LYS A 41 2.71 13.02 6.71
C LYS A 41 2.83 11.91 7.77
N PHE A 42 1.96 10.89 7.71
CA PHE A 42 1.98 9.76 8.65
C PHE A 42 2.73 8.53 8.14
N ASN A 43 3.41 8.60 6.97
CA ASN A 43 4.28 7.53 6.51
C ASN A 43 5.32 7.19 7.60
N ALA A 44 5.49 5.90 7.89
CA ALA A 44 6.36 5.47 9.00
C ALA A 44 7.85 5.44 8.64
N ARG A 45 8.22 5.74 7.39
CA ARG A 45 9.59 5.68 6.85
C ARG A 45 10.28 4.36 7.17
N SER A 46 9.54 3.27 7.02
CA SER A 46 9.97 1.92 7.35
C SER A 46 9.77 1.00 6.15
N SER A 47 10.62 -0.03 6.03
CA SER A 47 10.46 -1.12 5.07
C SER A 47 9.37 -2.12 5.46
N TYR A 48 8.88 -2.07 6.71
CA TYR A 48 7.95 -3.06 7.27
C TYR A 48 6.60 -2.45 7.68
N ILE A 49 6.59 -1.18 8.03
CA ILE A 49 5.39 -0.48 8.52
C ILE A 49 5.06 0.66 7.56
N ARG A 50 3.83 0.70 7.06
CA ARG A 50 3.41 1.70 6.06
C ARG A 50 3.10 3.07 6.68
N CYS A 51 2.35 3.08 7.77
CA CYS A 51 1.83 4.31 8.36
C CYS A 51 1.78 4.19 9.88
N ALA A 52 2.20 5.23 10.60
CA ALA A 52 2.27 5.21 12.06
C ALA A 52 0.89 5.06 12.72
N VAL A 53 -0.16 5.59 12.09
CA VAL A 53 -1.53 5.59 12.63
C VAL A 53 -2.44 4.54 12.00
N ASN A 54 -2.02 3.96 10.87
CA ASN A 54 -2.70 2.85 10.20
C ASN A 54 -1.67 1.89 9.60
N PRO A 55 -1.01 1.04 10.42
CA PRO A 55 0.15 0.24 10.01
C PRO A 55 -0.06 -0.64 8.77
N ILE A 56 -1.30 -1.06 8.54
CA ILE A 56 -1.71 -2.08 7.56
C ILE A 56 -2.39 -1.46 6.32
N GLY A 57 -2.97 -0.25 6.45
CA GLY A 57 -3.91 0.27 5.46
C GLY A 57 -3.26 0.71 4.14
N PRO A 58 -4.03 0.82 3.05
CA PRO A 58 -3.59 1.55 1.87
C PRO A 58 -3.59 3.06 2.16
N CYS A 59 -2.72 3.83 1.51
CA CYS A 59 -2.75 5.29 1.59
C CYS A 59 -3.95 5.87 0.82
N LYS A 60 -4.28 5.28 -0.34
CA LYS A 60 -5.45 5.65 -1.14
C LYS A 60 -6.76 5.34 -0.38
N GLY A 61 -7.59 6.37 -0.19
CA GLY A 61 -8.85 6.25 0.55
C GLY A 61 -8.68 6.14 2.07
N CYS A 62 -7.47 6.35 2.59
CA CYS A 62 -7.21 6.37 4.03
C CYS A 62 -7.82 7.63 4.67
N GLY A 63 -8.69 7.46 5.67
CA GLY A 63 -9.25 8.59 6.44
C GLY A 63 -8.23 9.37 7.28
N HIS A 64 -7.02 8.83 7.44
CA HIS A 64 -5.93 9.50 8.13
C HIS A 64 -4.95 10.23 7.20
N TYR A 65 -5.10 10.12 5.87
CA TYR A 65 -4.13 10.69 4.94
C TYR A 65 -4.03 12.22 5.10
N GLN A 66 -2.81 12.73 5.19
CA GLN A 66 -2.48 14.16 5.15
C GLN A 66 -1.24 14.33 4.29
N SER A 67 -1.25 15.25 3.32
CA SER A 67 -0.06 15.54 2.52
C SER A 67 1.01 16.22 3.36
N ILE A 68 2.28 16.00 3.04
CA ILE A 68 3.37 16.88 3.46
C ILE A 68 3.25 18.20 2.71
N ASP A 69 3.36 19.32 3.42
CA ASP A 69 3.51 20.63 2.79
C ASP A 69 4.96 20.75 2.31
N ILE A 70 5.14 21.11 1.04
CA ILE A 70 6.46 21.40 0.47
C ILE A 70 6.48 22.91 0.25
N ASP A 71 7.11 23.63 1.16
CA ASP A 71 7.39 25.07 1.05
C ASP A 71 8.49 25.34 -0.01
#